data_AF-A0A4Q0YS50-F1
#
_entry.id   AF-A0A4Q0YS50-F1
#
_cell.length_a   1.000
_cell.length_b   1.000
_cell.length_c   1.000
_cell.angle_alpha   90.00
_cell.angle_beta   90.00
_cell.angle_gamma   90.00
#
_symmetry.space_group_name_H-M   'P 1'
#
loop_
_entity.id
_entity.type
_entity.pdbx_description
1 polymer ?
#
loop_
_entity_poly.entity_id
_entity_poly.type
_entity_poly.pdbx_seq_one_letter_code
_entity_poly.pdbx_strand_id
1 'polypeptide(L)'
;MFAVMGRDFQQKEEGIMKNIATGLIAGLMALAMGCNSSSHHETSLRVIHASPDAPKVNVKLNGNERLKGVDYGISSNFLTLPEGSYQSILMPICPVAERQRF
;
A
#
# COMPACT_ATOMS: atom_id res chain seq x y z
N MET A 1 -38.40 22.91 -15.26
CA MET A 1 -39.14 21.73 -15.74
C MET A 1 -38.20 20.53 -15.66
N PHE A 2 -38.26 19.80 -14.55
CA PHE A 2 -37.59 18.52 -14.34
C PHE A 2 -38.56 17.68 -13.50
N ALA A 3 -39.03 16.58 -14.08
CA ALA A 3 -39.87 15.61 -13.40
C ALA A 3 -38.97 14.43 -13.00
N VAL A 4 -38.89 14.13 -11.70
CA VAL A 4 -38.46 12.82 -11.22
C VAL A 4 -39.61 12.28 -10.38
N MET A 5 -40.24 11.26 -10.95
CA MET A 5 -41.36 10.50 -10.44
C MET A 5 -41.04 9.97 -9.03
N GLY A 6 -41.93 10.26 -8.08
CA GLY A 6 -41.88 9.74 -6.72
C GLY A 6 -41.99 8.21 -6.68
N ARG A 7 -41.23 7.59 -5.78
CA ARG A 7 -41.41 6.20 -5.36
C ARG A 7 -41.47 6.17 -3.84
N ASP A 8 -42.55 6.73 -3.30
CA ASP A 8 -42.99 6.43 -1.94
C ASP A 8 -43.70 5.08 -1.97
N PHE A 9 -43.05 4.03 -1.45
CA PHE A 9 -43.80 2.95 -0.84
C PHE A 9 -42.96 2.29 0.26
N GLN A 10 -43.08 2.90 1.43
CA GLN A 10 -42.63 2.40 2.73
C GLN A 10 -43.09 0.95 2.94
N GLN A 11 -42.16 0.13 3.46
CA GLN A 11 -42.40 -1.21 3.97
C GLN A 11 -43.52 -1.18 5.00
N LYS A 12 -44.63 -1.85 4.70
CA LYS A 12 -45.61 -2.25 5.70
C LYS A 12 -45.45 -3.75 5.88
N GLU A 13 -44.64 -4.11 6.86
CA GLU A 13 -44.69 -5.43 7.45
C GLU A 13 -46.06 -5.60 8.10
N GLU A 14 -46.63 -6.80 7.96
CA GLU A 14 -47.53 -7.50 8.89
C GLU A 14 -48.46 -8.40 8.07
N GLY A 15 -48.23 -9.71 8.20
CA GLY A 15 -49.20 -10.75 7.87
C GLY A 15 -49.29 -11.10 6.39
N ILE A 16 -48.80 -12.28 6.04
CA ILE A 16 -49.59 -13.39 5.50
C ILE A 16 -48.61 -14.53 5.22
N MET A 17 -48.54 -15.43 6.20
CA MET A 17 -48.72 -16.87 6.01
C MET A 17 -48.32 -17.48 4.66
N LYS A 18 -47.29 -18.32 4.79
CA LYS A 18 -47.21 -19.68 4.26
C LYS A 18 -46.72 -19.84 2.81
N ASN A 19 -45.74 -20.74 2.76
CA ASN A 19 -45.47 -21.78 1.77
C ASN A 19 -45.23 -21.42 0.30
N ILE A 20 -44.02 -21.83 -0.17
CA ILE A 20 -43.63 -22.25 -1.53
C ILE A 20 -42.75 -21.34 -2.40
N ALA A 21 -42.20 -20.23 -1.89
CA ALA A 21 -41.31 -19.36 -2.71
C ALA A 21 -39.86 -19.25 -2.21
N THR A 22 -39.46 -20.00 -1.18
CA THR A 22 -38.11 -19.95 -0.59
C THR A 22 -37.08 -20.81 -1.33
N GLY A 23 -37.25 -21.07 -2.63
CA GLY A 23 -36.36 -21.93 -3.42
C GLY A 23 -35.46 -21.19 -4.42
N LEU A 24 -35.94 -20.09 -5.02
CA LEU A 24 -35.27 -19.48 -6.17
C LEU A 24 -34.66 -18.10 -5.91
N ILE A 25 -35.00 -17.44 -4.79
CA ILE A 25 -34.44 -16.12 -4.45
C ILE A 25 -33.02 -16.27 -3.85
N ALA A 26 -32.71 -17.42 -3.24
CA ALA A 26 -31.36 -17.72 -2.74
C ALA A 26 -30.31 -17.88 -3.87
N GLY A 27 -30.73 -18.17 -5.11
CA GLY A 27 -29.82 -18.35 -6.25
C GLY A 27 -29.34 -17.05 -6.89
N LEU A 28 -30.11 -15.96 -6.79
CA LEU A 28 -29.79 -14.67 -7.44
C LEU A 28 -29.13 -13.65 -6.49
N MET A 29 -29.09 -13.95 -5.19
CA MET A 29 -28.45 -13.11 -4.17
C MET A 29 -26.96 -13.47 -3.94
N ALA A 30 -26.32 -14.21 -4.87
CA ALA A 30 -24.92 -14.64 -4.74
C ALA A 30 -23.96 -13.94 -5.72
N LEU A 31 -24.41 -12.95 -6.49
CA LEU A 31 -23.59 -12.23 -7.49
C LEU A 31 -23.14 -10.83 -7.04
N ALA A 32 -23.35 -10.46 -5.78
CA ALA A 32 -23.05 -9.11 -5.26
C ALA A 32 -21.81 -9.03 -4.33
N MET A 33 -20.82 -9.88 -4.56
CA MET A 33 -19.51 -9.82 -3.90
C MET A 33 -18.45 -10.03 -4.99
N GLY A 34 -17.50 -9.15 -5.29
CA GLY A 34 -17.12 -7.85 -4.81
C GLY A 34 -15.85 -7.48 -5.57
N CYS A 35 -15.71 -6.25 -6.04
CA CYS A 35 -14.41 -5.69 -6.41
C CYS A 35 -14.18 -4.48 -5.54
N ASN A 36 -13.60 -4.72 -4.37
CA ASN A 36 -13.04 -3.67 -3.54
C ASN A 36 -11.60 -3.43 -4.01
N SER A 37 -11.45 -2.86 -5.22
CA SER A 37 -10.15 -2.50 -5.76
C SER A 37 -9.61 -1.29 -4.99
N SER A 38 -8.97 -1.52 -3.85
CA SER A 38 -8.14 -0.47 -3.25
C SER A 38 -6.98 -0.24 -4.22
N SER A 39 -7.08 0.84 -5.00
CA SER A 39 -6.01 1.31 -5.88
C SER A 39 -4.86 1.82 -5.01
N HIS A 40 -4.09 0.91 -4.42
CA HIS A 40 -2.77 1.22 -3.88
C HIS A 40 -1.87 1.41 -5.09
N HIS A 41 -1.60 2.65 -5.50
CA HIS A 41 -0.55 2.84 -6.49
C HIS A 41 0.77 2.52 -5.80
N GLU A 42 1.44 1.50 -6.30
CA GLU A 42 2.78 1.14 -5.84
C GLU A 42 3.81 1.92 -6.67
N THR A 43 4.82 2.45 -6.00
CA THR A 43 5.97 3.13 -6.60
C THR A 43 7.25 2.34 -6.37
N SER A 44 8.22 2.51 -7.26
CA SER A 44 9.51 1.83 -7.20
C SER A 44 10.64 2.82 -6.93
N LEU A 45 11.38 2.62 -5.84
CA LEU A 45 12.53 3.44 -5.46
C LEU A 45 13.83 2.66 -5.61
N ARG A 46 14.87 3.29 -6.18
CA ARG A 46 16.23 2.75 -6.27
C ARG A 46 17.22 3.79 -5.80
N VAL A 47 18.20 3.35 -5.02
CA VAL A 47 19.29 4.20 -4.53
C VAL A 47 20.60 3.79 -5.18
N ILE A 48 21.36 4.79 -5.63
CA ILE A 48 22.70 4.65 -6.21
C ILE A 48 23.66 5.49 -5.37
N HIS A 49 24.76 4.89 -4.93
CA HIS A 49 25.80 5.62 -4.21
C HIS A 49 26.76 6.27 -5.21
N ALA A 50 26.64 7.59 -5.39
CA ALA A 50 27.40 8.34 -6.38
C ALA A 50 28.69 9.00 -5.84
N SER A 51 28.96 8.92 -4.52
CA SER A 51 30.17 9.50 -3.93
C SER A 51 31.28 8.44 -3.82
N PRO A 52 32.47 8.63 -4.43
CA PRO A 52 33.57 7.67 -4.32
C PRO A 52 34.29 7.72 -2.97
N ASP A 53 34.30 8.90 -2.33
CA ASP A 53 35.07 9.15 -1.10
C ASP A 53 34.24 8.95 0.18
N ALA A 54 32.95 8.66 0.04
CA ALA A 54 32.08 8.39 1.19
C ALA A 54 31.99 6.87 1.46
N PRO A 55 31.99 6.46 2.75
CA PRO A 55 31.80 5.06 3.12
C PRO A 55 30.40 4.57 2.74
N LYS A 56 30.23 3.24 2.67
CA LYS A 56 28.95 2.58 2.35
C LYS A 56 27.78 3.19 3.14
N VAL A 57 26.63 3.37 2.49
CA VAL A 57 25.46 4.05 3.09
C VAL A 57 24.32 3.09 3.42
N ASN A 58 23.64 3.39 4.52
CA ASN A 58 22.33 2.84 4.85
C ASN A 58 21.25 3.87 4.52
N VAL A 59 20.12 3.39 4.01
CA VAL A 59 18.97 4.23 3.64
C VAL A 59 17.82 3.90 4.57
N LYS A 60 17.34 4.92 5.27
CA LYS A 60 16.14 4.86 6.10
C LYS A 60 15.02 5.63 5.44
N LEU A 61 13.83 5.05 5.42
CA LEU A 61 12.59 5.70 4.99
C LEU A 61 11.64 5.81 6.18
N ASN A 62 11.22 7.02 6.52
CA ASN A 62 10.40 7.32 7.71
C ASN A 62 11.00 6.72 8.99
N GLY A 63 12.33 6.78 9.13
CA GLY A 63 13.07 6.22 10.26
C GLY A 63 13.34 4.71 10.20
N ASN A 64 12.66 3.96 9.33
CA ASN A 64 12.85 2.52 9.16
C ASN A 64 13.98 2.22 8.18
N GLU A 65 14.94 1.38 8.55
CA GLU A 65 16.01 0.95 7.64
C GLU A 65 15.44 0.07 6.54
N ARG A 66 15.72 0.44 5.28
CA ARG A 66 15.21 -0.25 4.09
C ARG A 66 16.32 -0.80 3.21
N LEU A 67 17.46 -0.12 3.16
CA LEU A 67 18.66 -0.60 2.46
C LEU A 67 19.86 -0.49 3.39
N LYS A 68 20.74 -1.47 3.31
CA LYS A 68 21.95 -1.55 4.12
C LYS A 68 23.18 -1.72 3.22
N GLY A 69 24.23 -0.95 3.51
CA GLY A 69 25.55 -1.14 2.92
C GLY A 69 25.61 -0.98 1.40
N VAL A 70 24.89 -0.01 0.84
CA VAL A 70 24.98 0.31 -0.60
C VAL A 70 26.39 0.83 -0.90
N ASP A 71 27.08 0.16 -1.82
CA ASP A 71 28.48 0.45 -2.19
C ASP A 71 28.59 1.49 -3.29
N TYR A 72 29.74 2.14 -3.40
CA TYR A 72 30.01 3.13 -4.45
C TYR A 72 29.81 2.55 -5.84
N GLY A 73 29.13 3.29 -6.72
CA GLY A 73 28.85 2.88 -8.09
C GLY A 73 27.86 1.72 -8.20
N ILE A 74 27.45 1.12 -7.08
CA ILE A 74 26.46 0.06 -7.03
C ILE A 74 25.08 0.65 -6.79
N SER A 75 24.13 0.10 -7.52
CA SER A 75 22.74 0.35 -7.29
C SER A 75 22.14 -0.70 -6.35
N SER A 76 21.25 -0.27 -5.48
CA SER A 76 20.35 -1.18 -4.77
C SER A 76 19.31 -1.85 -5.69
N ASN A 77 18.65 -2.88 -5.14
CA ASN A 77 17.42 -3.43 -5.70
C ASN A 77 16.28 -2.39 -5.61
N PHE A 78 15.28 -2.53 -6.47
CA PHE A 78 14.07 -1.73 -6.39
C PHE A 78 13.29 -2.08 -5.12
N LEU A 79 12.89 -1.04 -4.38
CA LEU A 79 11.90 -1.16 -3.32
C LEU A 79 10.54 -0.75 -3.86
N THR A 80 9.59 -1.68 -3.78
CA THR A 80 8.18 -1.39 -3.97
C THR A 80 7.61 -0.79 -2.69
N LEU A 81 7.02 0.39 -2.80
CA LEU A 81 6.45 1.14 -1.70
C LEU A 81 5.09 1.70 -2.13
N PRO A 82 4.11 1.80 -1.23
CA PRO A 82 2.89 2.53 -1.52
C PRO A 82 3.20 3.98 -1.88
N GLU A 83 2.44 4.57 -2.79
CA GLU A 83 2.51 5.98 -3.10
C GLU A 83 2.33 6.82 -1.83
N GLY A 84 3.14 7.88 -1.71
CA GLY A 84 3.12 8.73 -0.54
C GLY A 84 4.41 9.52 -0.36
N SER A 85 4.44 10.35 0.67
CA SER A 85 5.63 11.12 1.05
C SER A 85 6.47 10.34 2.06
N TYR A 86 7.76 10.19 1.76
CA TYR A 86 8.72 9.54 2.63
C TYR A 86 9.86 10.50 2.96
N GLN A 87 10.21 10.61 4.24
CA GLN A 87 11.45 11.23 4.66
C GLN A 87 12.58 10.23 4.52
N SER A 88 13.54 10.51 3.64
CA SER A 88 14.74 9.71 3.48
C SER A 88 15.87 10.26 4.36
N ILE A 89 16.48 9.38 5.15
CA ILE A 89 17.67 9.69 5.94
C ILE A 89 18.79 8.76 5.46
N LEU A 90 19.90 9.36 5.05
CA LEU A 90 21.11 8.65 4.63
C LEU A 90 22.08 8.62 5.81
N MET A 91 22.46 7.42 6.23
CA MET A 91 23.44 7.25 7.30
C MET A 91 24.70 6.60 6.72
N PRO A 92 25.88 7.24 6.85
CA PRO A 92 27.13 6.58 6.53
C PRO A 92 27.40 5.46 7.53
N ILE A 93 27.90 4.33 7.04
CA ILE A 93 28.49 3.32 7.91
C ILE A 93 29.84 3.87 8.35
N CYS A 94 29.96 4.23 9.62
CA CYS A 94 31.26 4.60 10.18
C CYS A 94 32.22 3.42 9.99
N PRO A 95 33.29 3.56 9.19
CA PRO A 95 34.39 2.63 9.31
C PRO A 95 34.96 2.85 10.71
N VAL A 96 35.06 1.79 11.51
CA VAL A 96 35.83 1.84 12.75
C VAL A 96 37.24 2.24 12.33
N ALA A 97 37.57 3.52 12.52
CA ALA A 97 38.94 3.99 12.42
C ALA A 97 39.66 3.36 13.59
N GLU A 98 40.22 2.17 13.38
CA GLU A 98 41.09 1.52 14.32
C GLU A 98 42.30 2.43 14.49
N ARG A 99 42.24 3.24 15.54
CA ARG A 99 43.31 4.12 15.96
C ARG A 99 44.42 3.21 16.48
N GLN A 100 45.20 2.64 15.56
CA GLN A 100 46.49 2.04 15.88
C GLN A 100 47.33 3.17 16.49
N ARG A 101 47.39 3.16 17.81
CA ARG A 101 48.24 4.06 18.58
C ARG A 101 49.67 3.58 18.39
N PHE A 102 50.52 4.50 17.98
CA PHE A 102 51.97 4.37 18.18
C PHE A 102 52.31 4.76 19.62
#